data_AF-X1KWN8-F1
#
_entry.id   AF-X1KWN8-F1
#
_cell.length_a   1.000
_cell.length_b   1.000
_cell.length_c   1.000
_cell.angle_alpha   90.00
_cell.angle_beta   90.00
_cell.angle_gamma   90.00
#
_symmetry.space_group_name_H-M   'P 1'
#
loop_
_entity.id
_entity.type
_entity.pdbx_description
1 polymer ?
#
loop_
_entity_poly.entity_id
_entity_poly.type
_entity_poly.pdbx_seq_one_letter_code
_entity_poly.pdbx_strand_id
1 'polypeptide(L)'
;WKRVVAHQTRNVPHSGHEWLMKGAWFSANGELPVEKLKTGILVNCIIGPKRMGDYIDEAIALCHHKLCEARYFRDDIHLVSIALWDMRYAGPKEAIFHAILRTNLGCTHHMFGRDHAGVGSYYDPYDAHRIFDQISEEKLSIKPVRILEWWYCPVCGEVTYSGLCAHSK
;
A
#
# COMPACT_ATOMS: atom_id res chain seq x y z
N TRP A 1 1.25 -8.45 -15.68
CA TRP A 1 2.46 -7.71 -15.30
C TRP A 1 3.62 -8.67 -14.97
N LYS A 2 4.88 -8.22 -14.99
CA LYS A 2 6.06 -8.98 -14.52
C LYS A 2 6.37 -8.72 -13.04
N ARG A 3 6.23 -7.47 -12.59
CA ARG A 3 6.21 -7.12 -11.17
C ARG A 3 4.82 -6.62 -10.80
N VAL A 4 4.38 -6.91 -9.60
CA VAL A 4 3.07 -6.49 -9.09
C VAL A 4 3.25 -6.01 -7.67
N VAL A 5 2.93 -4.75 -7.45
CA VAL A 5 2.91 -4.11 -6.13
C VAL A 5 1.52 -4.23 -5.55
N ALA A 6 1.38 -4.88 -4.41
CA ALA A 6 0.10 -4.93 -3.72
C ALA A 6 -0.15 -3.67 -2.88
N HIS A 7 -1.31 -3.07 -3.08
CA HIS A 7 -1.91 -2.08 -2.17
C HIS A 7 -3.01 -2.72 -1.36
N GLN A 8 -2.69 -3.06 -0.11
CA GLN A 8 -3.68 -3.39 0.91
C GLN A 8 -4.40 -2.10 1.35
N THR A 9 -5.73 -2.13 1.43
CA THR A 9 -6.48 -1.01 1.97
C THR A 9 -7.83 -1.42 2.56
N ARG A 10 -8.27 -0.65 3.56
CA ARG A 10 -9.62 -0.67 4.15
C ARG A 10 -10.26 0.72 4.16
N ASN A 11 -9.64 1.67 3.45
CA ASN A 11 -10.03 3.08 3.44
C ASN A 11 -10.15 3.57 1.99
N VAL A 12 -10.97 4.61 1.80
CA VAL A 12 -11.00 5.36 0.54
C VAL A 12 -9.62 5.99 0.27
N PRO A 13 -9.21 6.09 -1.00
CA PRO A 13 -7.97 6.77 -1.35
C PRO A 13 -8.07 8.28 -1.11
N HIS A 14 -6.94 8.86 -0.75
CA HIS A 14 -6.66 10.30 -0.77
C HIS A 14 -5.28 10.50 -1.38
N SER A 15 -4.81 11.75 -1.56
CA SER A 15 -3.52 12.03 -2.22
C SER A 15 -2.34 11.28 -1.58
N GLY A 16 -2.30 11.14 -0.26
CA GLY A 16 -1.29 10.31 0.41
C GLY A 16 -1.27 8.83 -0.05
N HIS A 17 -2.43 8.20 -0.25
CA HIS A 17 -2.51 6.82 -0.77
C HIS A 17 -2.09 6.72 -2.23
N GLU A 18 -2.46 7.71 -3.05
CA GLU A 18 -2.05 7.80 -4.44
C GLU A 18 -0.52 7.88 -4.58
N TRP A 19 0.11 8.78 -3.82
CA TRP A 19 1.56 8.95 -3.84
C TRP A 19 2.31 7.77 -3.23
N LEU A 20 1.73 7.13 -2.22
CA LEU A 20 2.24 5.87 -1.69
C LEU A 20 2.27 4.78 -2.77
N MET A 21 1.18 4.61 -3.52
CA MET A 21 1.10 3.67 -4.65
C MET A 21 2.16 3.99 -5.72
N LYS A 22 2.29 5.26 -6.11
CA LYS A 22 3.29 5.71 -7.10
C LYS A 22 4.72 5.46 -6.64
N GLY A 23 5.04 5.82 -5.39
CA GLY A 23 6.36 5.60 -4.80
C GLY A 23 6.73 4.13 -4.75
N ALA A 24 5.78 3.26 -4.36
CA ALA A 24 6.01 1.82 -4.35
C ALA A 24 6.20 1.23 -5.74
N TRP A 25 5.45 1.73 -6.73
CA TRP A 25 5.63 1.35 -8.13
C TRP A 25 7.02 1.73 -8.65
N PHE A 26 7.51 2.94 -8.36
CA PHE A 26 8.88 3.33 -8.71
C PHE A 26 9.94 2.44 -8.03
N SER A 27 9.78 2.16 -6.73
CA SER A 27 10.69 1.27 -5.99
C SER A 27 10.77 -0.13 -6.60
N ALA A 28 9.62 -0.70 -6.99
CA ALA A 28 9.55 -2.02 -7.62
C ALA A 28 10.16 -2.08 -9.04
N ASN A 29 10.40 -0.92 -9.66
CA ASN A 29 10.99 -0.82 -10.99
C ASN A 29 12.51 -0.65 -10.99
N GLY A 30 13.15 -0.34 -9.84
CA GLY A 30 14.57 0.02 -9.81
C GLY A 30 15.53 -1.04 -10.37
N GLU A 31 15.09 -2.30 -10.44
CA GLU A 31 15.86 -3.43 -10.97
C GLU A 31 15.48 -3.82 -12.42
N LEU A 32 14.51 -3.13 -13.05
CA LEU A 32 14.01 -3.47 -14.38
C LEU A 32 14.66 -2.61 -15.48
N PRO A 33 14.84 -3.15 -16.71
CA PRO A 33 15.26 -2.35 -17.86
C PRO A 33 14.26 -1.23 -18.19
N VAL A 34 14.81 -0.07 -18.54
CA VAL A 34 14.06 1.20 -18.74
C VAL A 34 13.03 1.10 -19.86
N GLU A 35 13.29 0.29 -20.88
CA GLU A 35 12.51 0.25 -22.11
C GLU A 35 11.18 -0.50 -21.97
N LYS A 36 11.00 -1.31 -20.91
CA LYS A 36 9.81 -2.17 -20.71
C LYS A 36 9.40 -2.27 -19.24
N LEU A 37 8.92 -1.17 -18.66
CA LEU A 37 8.30 -1.17 -17.34
C LEU A 37 7.00 -2.00 -17.36
N LYS A 38 7.11 -3.29 -17.03
CA LYS A 38 5.99 -4.24 -16.93
C LYS A 38 5.55 -4.40 -15.47
N THR A 39 5.30 -3.29 -14.80
CA THR A 39 4.94 -3.27 -13.37
C THR A 39 3.52 -2.74 -13.21
N GLY A 40 2.73 -3.40 -12.39
CA GLY A 40 1.41 -2.93 -12.02
C GLY A 40 1.22 -2.81 -10.52
N ILE A 41 0.15 -2.13 -10.15
CA ILE A 41 -0.36 -1.98 -8.80
C ILE A 41 -1.66 -2.77 -8.73
N LEU A 42 -1.69 -3.78 -7.87
CA LEU A 42 -2.92 -4.47 -7.50
C LEU A 42 -3.46 -3.82 -6.23
N VAL A 43 -4.49 -2.99 -6.36
CA VAL A 43 -5.29 -2.58 -5.20
C VAL A 43 -6.15 -3.74 -4.78
N ASN A 44 -5.97 -4.20 -3.55
CA ASN A 44 -6.68 -5.32 -2.99
C ASN A 44 -7.41 -4.87 -1.73
N CYS A 45 -8.63 -4.37 -1.94
CA CYS A 45 -9.51 -3.85 -0.90
C CYS A 45 -9.97 -4.98 -0.01
N ILE A 46 -9.84 -4.82 1.31
CA ILE A 46 -10.45 -5.74 2.26
C ILE A 46 -11.93 -5.45 2.35
N ILE A 47 -12.74 -6.48 2.12
CA ILE A 47 -14.20 -6.46 2.21
C ILE A 47 -14.60 -7.40 3.35
N GLY A 48 -15.41 -6.89 4.27
CA GLY A 48 -15.80 -7.61 5.48
C GLY A 48 -15.91 -6.72 6.72
N PRO A 49 -16.27 -7.32 7.87
CA PRO A 49 -16.31 -6.65 9.17
C PRO A 49 -15.06 -5.80 9.46
N LYS A 50 -15.32 -4.56 9.85
CA LYS A 50 -14.32 -3.56 10.23
C LYS A 50 -14.72 -2.90 11.55
N ARG A 51 -13.80 -2.16 12.16
CA ARG A 51 -14.06 -1.38 13.38
C ARG A 51 -15.01 -0.22 13.07
N MET A 52 -15.68 0.28 14.09
CA MET A 52 -16.42 1.55 13.97
C MET A 52 -15.50 2.68 13.50
N GLY A 53 -16.00 3.49 12.56
CA GLY A 53 -15.31 4.63 11.98
C GLY A 53 -14.55 4.33 10.68
N ASP A 54 -14.38 3.06 10.29
CA ASP A 54 -13.87 2.72 8.97
C ASP A 54 -14.96 2.91 7.88
N TYR A 55 -14.53 3.16 6.64
CA TYR A 55 -15.43 3.37 5.50
C TYR A 55 -16.20 2.10 5.12
N ILE A 56 -17.37 2.26 4.49
CA ILE A 56 -18.13 1.15 3.92
C ILE A 56 -17.40 0.53 2.72
N ASP A 57 -17.63 -0.77 2.49
CA ASP A 57 -16.91 -1.58 1.51
C ASP A 57 -17.04 -1.06 0.09
N GLU A 58 -18.25 -0.65 -0.30
CA GLU A 58 -18.54 -0.11 -1.62
C GLU A 58 -17.78 1.19 -1.87
N ALA A 59 -17.73 2.09 -0.88
CA ALA A 59 -17.02 3.35 -1.00
C ALA A 59 -15.53 3.13 -1.22
N ILE A 60 -14.92 2.18 -0.51
CA ILE A 60 -13.50 1.84 -0.66
C ILE A 60 -13.24 1.39 -2.10
N ALA A 61 -13.96 0.36 -2.58
CA ALA A 61 -13.73 -0.20 -3.90
C ALA A 61 -14.02 0.82 -5.03
N LEU A 62 -15.14 1.54 -4.96
CA LEU A 62 -15.53 2.50 -5.98
C LEU A 62 -14.60 3.72 -6.04
N CYS A 63 -14.16 4.25 -4.89
CA CYS A 63 -13.23 5.39 -4.89
C CYS A 63 -11.84 5.00 -5.41
N HIS A 64 -11.34 3.79 -5.13
CA HIS A 64 -10.11 3.29 -5.78
C HIS A 64 -10.30 3.08 -7.27
N HIS A 65 -11.45 2.56 -7.71
CA HIS A 65 -11.75 2.43 -9.14
C HIS A 65 -11.77 3.80 -9.84
N LYS A 66 -12.30 4.82 -9.15
CA LYS A 66 -12.40 6.19 -9.66
C LYS A 66 -11.05 6.81 -10.00
N LEU A 67 -9.96 6.42 -9.31
CA LEU A 67 -8.61 6.87 -9.65
C LEU A 67 -8.19 6.47 -11.07
N CYS A 68 -8.61 5.28 -11.52
CA CYS A 68 -8.37 4.81 -12.88
C CYS A 68 -9.23 5.57 -13.89
N GLU A 69 -10.54 5.68 -13.63
CA GLU A 69 -11.46 6.41 -14.51
C GLU A 69 -11.05 7.88 -14.70
N ALA A 70 -10.59 8.52 -13.63
CA ALA A 70 -10.13 9.90 -13.62
C ALA A 70 -8.67 10.06 -14.09
N ARG A 71 -8.05 9.00 -14.62
CA ARG A 71 -6.72 8.99 -15.23
C ARG A 71 -5.56 9.39 -14.29
N TYR A 72 -5.72 9.20 -12.98
CA TYR A 72 -4.60 9.33 -12.02
C TYR A 72 -3.58 8.18 -12.19
N PHE A 73 -4.06 7.04 -12.66
CA PHE A 73 -3.27 5.90 -13.11
C PHE A 73 -3.70 5.50 -14.52
N ARG A 74 -2.78 4.89 -15.28
CA ARG A 74 -3.11 4.32 -16.58
C ARG A 74 -3.83 2.97 -16.42
N ASP A 75 -4.63 2.62 -17.40
CA ASP A 75 -5.43 1.38 -17.39
C ASP A 75 -4.54 0.13 -17.37
N ASP A 76 -3.32 0.21 -17.91
CA ASP A 76 -2.36 -0.89 -17.97
C ASP A 76 -1.54 -1.07 -16.68
N ILE A 77 -1.68 -0.21 -15.67
CA ILE A 77 -0.85 -0.25 -14.44
C ILE A 77 -1.64 -0.40 -13.14
N HIS A 78 -2.95 -0.20 -13.13
CA HIS A 78 -3.73 -0.13 -11.89
C HIS A 78 -4.98 -1.01 -11.99
N LEU A 79 -5.07 -2.03 -11.14
CA LEU A 79 -6.21 -2.93 -11.06
C LEU A 79 -6.78 -2.92 -9.64
N VAL A 80 -8.10 -2.72 -9.54
CA VAL A 80 -8.83 -2.85 -8.28
C VAL A 80 -9.40 -4.25 -8.17
N SER A 81 -9.18 -4.86 -7.02
CA SER A 81 -9.64 -6.19 -6.63
C SER A 81 -10.11 -6.16 -5.19
N ILE A 82 -10.76 -7.24 -4.77
CA ILE A 82 -11.23 -7.41 -3.39
C ILE A 82 -10.62 -8.66 -2.76
N ALA A 83 -10.49 -8.66 -1.44
CA ALA A 83 -10.23 -9.84 -0.64
C ALA A 83 -11.25 -9.87 0.50
N LEU A 84 -11.96 -11.00 0.63
CA LEU A 84 -12.93 -11.22 1.69
C LEU A 84 -12.17 -11.56 2.97
N TRP A 85 -12.17 -10.65 3.94
CA TRP A 85 -11.46 -10.81 5.19
C TRP A 85 -12.02 -9.88 6.27
N ASP A 86 -12.24 -10.41 7.46
CA ASP A 86 -12.50 -9.56 8.61
C ASP A 86 -11.16 -9.04 9.13
N MET A 87 -10.95 -7.73 9.06
CA MET A 87 -9.74 -7.11 9.61
C MET A 87 -9.61 -7.48 11.09
N ARG A 88 -8.44 -8.00 11.47
CA ARG A 88 -8.12 -8.35 12.87
C ARG A 88 -7.49 -7.20 13.64
N TYR A 89 -7.06 -6.17 12.92
CA TYR A 89 -6.38 -5.00 13.47
C TYR A 89 -5.14 -5.38 14.28
N ALA A 90 -4.46 -6.46 13.88
CA ALA A 90 -3.36 -7.05 14.64
C ALA A 90 -1.97 -6.51 14.20
N GLY A 91 -1.96 -5.33 13.57
CA GLY A 91 -0.78 -4.55 13.23
C GLY A 91 0.31 -5.40 12.56
N PRO A 92 1.50 -5.53 13.17
CA PRO A 92 2.63 -6.26 12.59
C PRO A 92 2.32 -7.71 12.20
N LYS A 93 1.58 -8.46 13.03
CA LYS A 93 1.24 -9.86 12.71
C LYS A 93 0.30 -9.95 11.51
N GLU A 94 -0.63 -9.02 11.41
CA GLU A 94 -1.52 -8.96 10.25
C GLU A 94 -0.80 -8.45 9.00
N ALA A 95 0.28 -7.67 9.14
CA ALA A 95 1.17 -7.32 8.02
C ALA A 95 1.82 -8.55 7.39
N ILE A 96 2.30 -9.51 8.21
CA ILE A 96 2.80 -10.81 7.71
C ILE A 96 1.69 -11.56 6.98
N PHE A 97 0.50 -11.67 7.59
CA PHE A 97 -0.64 -12.32 6.95
C PHE A 97 -0.97 -11.70 5.59
N HIS A 98 -0.98 -10.37 5.50
CA HIS A 98 -1.19 -9.64 4.26
C HIS A 98 -0.09 -9.95 3.23
N ALA A 99 1.18 -10.03 3.62
CA ALA A 99 2.25 -10.43 2.71
C ALA A 99 2.02 -11.84 2.13
N ILE A 100 1.66 -12.82 2.98
CA ILE A 100 1.38 -14.20 2.57
C ILE A 100 0.19 -14.25 1.60
N LEU A 101 -0.92 -13.60 1.95
CA LEU A 101 -2.11 -13.56 1.11
C LEU A 101 -1.79 -13.04 -0.29
N ARG A 102 -1.00 -11.97 -0.38
CA ARG A 102 -0.66 -11.33 -1.66
C ARG A 102 0.39 -12.10 -2.44
N THR A 103 1.26 -12.83 -1.77
CA THR A 103 2.13 -13.82 -2.41
C THR A 103 1.27 -14.85 -3.17
N ASN A 104 0.21 -15.36 -2.53
CA ASN A 104 -0.70 -16.34 -3.15
C ASN A 104 -1.52 -15.76 -4.32
N LEU A 105 -1.70 -14.44 -4.37
CA LEU A 105 -2.30 -13.74 -5.52
C LEU A 105 -1.30 -13.45 -6.65
N GLY A 106 -0.03 -13.86 -6.50
CA GLY A 106 1.03 -13.63 -7.49
C GLY A 106 1.68 -12.25 -7.40
N CYS A 107 1.49 -11.52 -6.29
CA CYS A 107 2.19 -10.25 -6.09
C CYS A 107 3.68 -10.48 -5.80
N THR A 108 4.55 -9.65 -6.38
CA THR A 108 6.00 -9.73 -6.16
C THR A 108 6.50 -8.72 -5.13
N HIS A 109 5.73 -7.68 -4.89
CA HIS A 109 6.00 -6.65 -3.90
C HIS A 109 4.74 -6.37 -3.09
N HIS A 110 4.91 -5.98 -1.83
CA HIS A 110 3.83 -5.49 -0.99
C HIS A 110 4.29 -4.20 -0.33
N MET A 111 3.55 -3.11 -0.51
CA MET A 111 3.88 -1.87 0.19
C MET A 111 3.25 -1.81 1.57
N PHE A 112 4.02 -1.29 2.52
CA PHE A 112 3.62 -1.07 3.89
C PHE A 112 3.79 0.41 4.20
N GLY A 113 2.69 1.06 4.59
CA GLY A 113 2.69 2.45 5.04
C GLY A 113 2.75 2.56 6.57
N ARG A 114 2.59 3.78 7.08
CA ARG A 114 2.43 4.07 8.50
C ARG A 114 1.19 3.36 9.09
N ASP A 115 1.30 2.86 10.32
CA ASP A 115 0.24 2.18 11.10
C ASP A 115 -0.43 1.00 10.38
N HIS A 116 0.32 0.26 9.56
CA HIS A 116 -0.25 -0.81 8.74
C HIS A 116 -1.00 -1.84 9.59
N ALA A 117 -2.29 -2.01 9.30
CA ALA A 117 -3.22 -2.88 10.03
C ALA A 117 -3.33 -2.61 11.55
N GLY A 118 -2.94 -1.42 12.02
CA GLY A 118 -3.00 -1.05 13.43
C GLY A 118 -4.40 -0.64 13.93
N VAL A 119 -4.51 -0.49 15.26
CA VAL A 119 -5.66 0.05 15.97
C VAL A 119 -5.21 1.01 17.07
N GLY A 120 -5.85 2.18 17.12
CA GLY A 120 -5.52 3.23 18.09
C GLY A 120 -4.02 3.53 18.12
N SER A 121 -3.46 3.54 19.32
CA SER A 121 -2.03 3.73 19.60
C SER A 121 -1.38 2.45 20.15
N TYR A 122 -1.95 1.27 19.88
CA TYR A 122 -1.47 0.01 20.47
C TYR A 122 -0.10 -0.42 19.90
N TYR A 123 0.17 -0.13 18.63
CA TYR A 123 1.43 -0.42 17.96
C TYR A 123 2.19 0.87 17.66
N ASP A 124 3.52 0.82 17.62
CA ASP A 124 4.30 1.92 17.06
C ASP A 124 4.01 2.04 15.54
N PRO A 125 4.00 3.27 14.98
CA PRO A 125 3.59 3.47 13.60
C PRO A 125 4.36 2.70 12.53
N TYR A 126 5.57 2.20 12.84
CA TYR A 126 6.38 1.42 11.90
C TYR A 126 6.72 0.01 12.41
N ASP A 127 6.06 -0.49 13.46
CA ASP A 127 6.27 -1.88 13.90
C ASP A 127 5.98 -2.89 12.79
N ALA A 128 4.99 -2.61 11.94
CA ALA A 128 4.66 -3.46 10.80
C ALA A 128 5.74 -3.48 9.70
N HIS A 129 6.65 -2.51 9.70
CA HIS A 129 7.82 -2.53 8.81
C HIS A 129 8.92 -3.38 9.45
N ARG A 130 9.21 -3.11 10.73
CA ARG A 130 10.29 -3.76 11.49
C ARG A 130 10.06 -5.25 11.73
N ILE A 131 8.81 -5.73 11.75
CA ILE A 131 8.56 -7.17 11.91
C ILE A 131 9.18 -8.00 10.79
N PHE A 132 9.31 -7.44 9.59
CA PHE A 132 9.96 -8.13 8.48
C PHE A 132 11.49 -8.23 8.65
N ASP A 133 12.12 -7.44 9.52
CA ASP A 133 13.55 -7.59 9.84
C ASP A 133 13.83 -8.85 10.66
N GLN A 134 12.79 -9.44 11.27
CA GLN A 134 12.86 -10.68 12.03
C GLN A 134 12.67 -11.92 11.16
N ILE A 135 12.39 -11.73 9.86
CA ILE A 135 12.14 -12.80 8.89
C ILE A 135 13.21 -12.70 7.82
N SER A 136 13.92 -13.79 7.57
CA SER A 136 14.96 -13.80 6.56
C SER A 136 14.38 -13.67 5.15
N GLU A 137 15.08 -12.95 4.27
CA GLU A 137 14.58 -12.63 2.92
C GLU A 137 14.25 -13.88 2.10
N GLU A 138 15.02 -14.96 2.27
CA GLU A 138 14.76 -16.23 1.58
C GLU A 138 13.45 -16.90 1.98
N LYS A 139 12.87 -16.53 3.13
CA LYS A 139 11.54 -17.00 3.58
C LYS A 139 10.41 -16.10 3.11
N LEU A 140 10.73 -14.89 2.62
CA LEU A 140 9.75 -13.93 2.11
C LEU A 140 9.68 -14.05 0.59
N SER A 141 8.67 -14.78 0.09
CA SER A 141 8.39 -14.88 -1.34
C SER A 141 7.86 -13.58 -1.99
N ILE A 142 7.74 -12.50 -1.20
CA ILE A 142 7.27 -11.18 -1.64
C ILE A 142 8.15 -10.11 -1.01
N LYS A 143 8.60 -9.14 -1.82
CA LYS A 143 9.50 -8.07 -1.36
C LYS A 143 8.70 -6.98 -0.61
N PRO A 144 8.99 -6.70 0.67
CA PRO A 144 8.39 -5.59 1.38
C PRO A 144 8.89 -4.25 0.81
N VAL A 145 7.97 -3.35 0.49
CA VAL A 145 8.29 -1.97 0.10
C VAL A 145 7.90 -1.05 1.24
N ARG A 146 8.91 -0.60 1.99
CA ARG A 146 8.74 0.18 3.22
C ARG A 146 8.83 1.66 2.90
N ILE A 147 7.73 2.38 3.09
CA ILE A 147 7.63 3.80 2.75
C ILE A 147 7.03 4.53 3.95
N LEU A 148 7.67 5.62 4.37
CA LEU A 148 7.12 6.54 5.36
C LEU A 148 5.89 7.27 4.79
N GLU A 149 5.32 8.19 5.56
CA GLU A 149 4.12 8.90 5.15
C GLU A 149 4.36 9.98 4.09
N TRP A 150 3.33 10.22 3.29
CA TRP A 150 3.25 11.31 2.33
C TRP A 150 2.32 12.39 2.88
N TRP A 151 2.66 13.66 2.66
CA TRP A 151 1.85 14.80 3.08
C TRP A 151 1.84 15.88 2.01
N TYR A 152 0.85 16.77 2.03
CA TYR A 152 0.91 18.00 1.23
C TYR A 152 1.69 19.06 2.01
N CYS A 153 2.75 19.61 1.42
CA CYS A 153 3.51 20.72 2.00
C CYS A 153 3.12 22.03 1.30
N PRO A 154 2.49 22.99 1.99
CA PRO A 154 2.12 24.27 1.39
C PRO A 154 3.31 25.10 0.92
N VAL A 155 4.48 24.94 1.55
CA VAL A 155 5.70 25.67 1.18
C VAL A 155 6.31 25.10 -0.11
N CYS A 156 6.34 23.78 -0.25
CA CYS A 156 6.78 23.14 -1.50
C CYS A 156 5.72 23.25 -2.61
N GLY A 157 4.45 23.43 -2.24
CA GLY A 157 3.31 23.49 -3.16
C GLY A 157 2.91 22.12 -3.72
N GLU A 158 3.34 21.02 -3.11
CA GLU A 158 3.17 19.66 -3.64
C GLU A 158 2.98 18.59 -2.56
N VAL A 159 2.58 17.39 -2.97
CA VAL A 159 2.64 16.21 -2.10
C VAL A 159 4.10 15.76 -2.03
N THR A 160 4.61 15.65 -0.83
CA THR A 160 6.00 15.33 -0.54
C THR A 160 6.10 14.17 0.43
N TYR A 161 7.28 13.56 0.48
CA TYR A 161 7.61 12.45 1.35
C TYR A 161 8.19 12.97 2.66
N SER A 162 7.74 12.44 3.81
CA SER A 162 8.18 12.92 5.13
C SER A 162 9.69 12.79 5.35
N GLY A 163 10.35 11.85 4.68
CA GLY A 163 11.81 11.69 4.73
C GLY A 163 12.60 12.68 3.86
N LEU A 164 11.94 13.50 3.03
CA LEU A 164 12.58 14.48 2.13
C LEU A 164 12.26 15.93 2.51
N CYS A 165 11.03 16.20 2.94
CA CYS A 165 10.59 17.55 3.27
C CYS A 165 11.08 17.96 4.68
N ALA A 166 11.89 19.02 4.75
CA ALA A 166 12.38 19.58 6.02
C ALA A 166 11.43 20.60 6.67
N HIS A 167 10.33 20.96 6.02
CA HIS A 167 9.32 21.87 6.60
C HIS A 167 8.46 21.14 7.63
N SER A 168 8.04 21.86 8.67
CA SER A 168 7.07 21.36 9.63
C SER A 168 5.74 21.05 8.95
N LYS A 169 5.13 19.95 9.41
CA LYS A 169 3.79 19.50 9.04
C LYS A 169 2.71 20.49 9.46
#